data_AF-A0A2A4RSQ4-F1
#
_entry.id   AF-A0A2A4RSQ4-F1
#
_cell.length_a   1.000
_cell.length_b   1.000
_cell.length_c   1.000
_cell.angle_alpha   90.00
_cell.angle_beta   90.00
_cell.angle_gamma   90.00
#
_symmetry.space_group_name_H-M   'P 1'
#
loop_
_entity.id
_entity.type
_entity.pdbx_description
1 polymer ?
#
loop_
_entity_poly.entity_id
_entity_poly.type
_entity_poly.pdbx_seq_one_letter_code
_entity_poly.pdbx_strand_id
1 'polypeptide(L)'
;MKKLNFIIDGFGFSSFHEFKISAFGFMMSTKVLKFAGALGFLTTLFGVEWQFLIAYVVLIIFEWSTGIKASFKKGEKHESRKLGRMALKIFVYLIILAMLNTFRKHTHFPIVFDFEINPFNWLFWTVLLVIVWQLFVSVLENLDVLGYPFAAKAIKIINKKFYKNLDIE
;
A
#
# COMPACT_ATOMS: atom_id res chain seq x y z
N MET A 1 15.41 -34.10 24.93
CA MET A 1 16.50 -33.76 23.98
C MET A 1 17.25 -34.99 23.45
N LYS A 2 17.71 -35.94 24.30
CA LYS A 2 18.48 -37.12 23.84
C LYS A 2 17.75 -38.04 22.84
N LYS A 3 16.47 -38.37 23.08
CA LYS A 3 15.66 -39.19 22.13
C LYS A 3 15.41 -38.50 20.79
N LEU A 4 15.25 -37.18 20.81
CA LEU A 4 15.03 -36.40 19.58
C LEU A 4 16.30 -36.45 18.73
N ASN A 5 17.46 -36.09 19.31
CA ASN A 5 18.75 -36.12 18.61
C ASN A 5 19.08 -37.48 18.00
N PHE A 6 18.77 -38.59 18.69
CA PHE A 6 18.99 -39.95 18.16
C PHE A 6 18.19 -40.25 16.88
N ILE A 7 16.96 -39.75 16.76
CA ILE A 7 16.12 -39.97 15.57
C ILE A 7 16.67 -39.20 14.37
N ILE A 8 17.14 -37.98 14.58
CA ILE A 8 17.63 -37.05 13.53
C ILE A 8 19.06 -37.39 13.11
N ASP A 9 19.84 -37.99 14.00
CA ASP A 9 21.14 -38.57 13.68
C ASP A 9 21.00 -39.71 12.66
N GLY A 10 19.91 -40.49 12.75
CA GLY A 10 19.53 -41.47 11.72
C GLY A 10 19.22 -40.87 10.33
N PHE A 11 18.96 -39.57 10.25
CA PHE A 11 18.79 -38.82 9.00
C PHE A 11 20.04 -38.01 8.60
N GLY A 12 21.17 -38.19 9.32
CA GLY A 12 22.45 -37.52 9.02
C GLY A 12 22.62 -36.14 9.66
N PHE A 13 21.79 -35.76 10.64
CA PHE A 13 21.95 -34.51 11.38
C PHE A 13 22.54 -34.75 12.77
N SER A 14 23.70 -34.16 13.06
CA SER A 14 24.41 -34.31 14.34
C SER A 14 23.63 -33.77 15.55
N SER A 15 22.65 -32.87 15.30
CA SER A 15 21.79 -32.32 16.34
C SER A 15 20.49 -31.76 15.78
N PHE A 16 19.48 -31.63 16.66
CA PHE A 16 18.23 -30.93 16.31
C PHE A 16 18.45 -29.47 15.91
N HIS A 17 19.53 -28.85 16.40
CA HIS A 17 19.90 -27.50 16.01
C HIS A 17 20.38 -27.44 14.56
N GLU A 18 21.23 -28.39 14.15
CA GLU A 18 21.70 -28.51 12.76
C GLU A 18 20.53 -28.79 11.80
N PHE A 19 19.62 -29.70 12.18
CA PHE A 19 18.38 -29.94 11.43
C PHE A 19 17.55 -28.65 11.27
N LYS A 20 17.36 -27.87 12.33
CA LYS A 20 16.63 -26.59 12.25
C LYS A 20 17.32 -25.56 11.34
N ILE A 21 18.64 -25.47 11.39
CA ILE A 21 19.41 -24.58 10.51
C ILE A 21 19.33 -25.06 9.06
N SER A 22 19.38 -26.36 8.82
CA SER A 22 19.24 -26.92 7.46
C SER A 22 17.83 -26.69 6.90
N ALA A 23 16.78 -27.00 7.68
CA ALA A 23 15.40 -26.91 7.23
C ALA A 23 14.86 -25.46 7.18
N PHE A 24 15.30 -24.59 8.10
CA PHE A 24 14.74 -23.25 8.28
C PHE A 24 15.78 -22.12 8.35
N GLY A 25 17.08 -22.39 8.19
CA GLY A 25 18.14 -21.40 8.39
C GLY A 25 18.03 -20.17 7.48
N PHE A 26 17.51 -20.34 6.26
CA PHE A 26 17.19 -19.21 5.38
C PHE A 26 16.03 -18.36 5.93
N MET A 27 14.95 -18.99 6.38
CA MET A 27 13.78 -18.32 6.98
C MET A 27 14.11 -17.65 8.32
N MET A 28 14.98 -18.29 9.11
CA MET A 28 15.48 -17.79 10.40
C MET A 28 16.66 -16.82 10.24
N SER A 29 17.05 -16.50 9.01
CA SER A 29 18.09 -15.51 8.78
C SER A 29 17.61 -14.15 9.32
N THR A 30 18.50 -13.44 10.00
CA THR A 30 18.18 -12.13 10.61
C THR A 30 17.64 -11.13 9.58
N LYS A 31 18.01 -11.27 8.30
CA LYS A 31 17.50 -10.43 7.21
C LYS A 31 16.04 -10.74 6.89
N VAL A 32 15.69 -12.03 6.74
CA VAL A 32 14.31 -12.46 6.47
C VAL A 32 13.40 -12.11 7.64
N LEU A 33 13.86 -12.33 8.88
CA LEU A 33 13.09 -11.96 10.08
C LEU A 33 12.86 -10.46 10.19
N LYS A 34 13.87 -9.62 9.92
CA LYS A 34 13.71 -8.15 9.91
C LYS A 34 12.73 -7.70 8.84
N PHE A 35 12.81 -8.28 7.64
CA PHE A 35 11.92 -7.94 6.53
C PHE A 35 10.46 -8.36 6.82
N ALA A 36 10.25 -9.59 7.29
CA ALA A 36 8.94 -10.07 7.71
C ALA A 36 8.35 -9.24 8.85
N GLY A 37 9.17 -8.89 9.85
CA GLY A 37 8.77 -8.01 10.94
C GLY A 37 8.39 -6.60 10.46
N ALA A 38 9.14 -6.02 9.52
CA ALA A 38 8.82 -4.73 8.93
C ALA A 38 7.48 -4.78 8.17
N LEU A 39 7.27 -5.82 7.35
CA LEU A 39 6.00 -6.00 6.64
C LEU A 39 4.82 -6.19 7.62
N GLY A 40 4.97 -7.04 8.64
CA GLY A 40 3.94 -7.25 9.66
C GLY A 40 3.63 -5.99 10.47
N PHE A 41 4.64 -5.17 10.74
CA PHE A 41 4.44 -3.86 11.37
C PHE A 41 3.63 -2.92 10.45
N LEU A 42 3.97 -2.85 9.16
CA LEU A 42 3.27 -2.00 8.20
C LEU A 42 1.81 -2.45 7.99
N THR A 43 1.53 -3.74 7.89
CA THR A 43 0.15 -4.25 7.78
C THR A 43 -0.65 -3.93 9.05
N THR A 44 -0.02 -4.06 10.22
CA THR A 44 -0.64 -3.72 11.49
C THR A 44 -0.95 -2.22 11.57
N LEU A 45 -0.04 -1.37 11.13
CA LEU A 45 -0.15 0.09 11.23
C LEU A 45 -1.15 0.66 10.23
N PHE A 46 -1.14 0.20 8.98
CA PHE A 46 -2.02 0.72 7.93
C PHE A 46 -3.33 -0.03 7.76
N GLY A 47 -3.48 -1.23 8.34
CA GLY A 47 -4.74 -1.97 8.30
C GLY A 47 -5.04 -2.62 6.95
N VAL A 48 -4.03 -2.74 6.09
CA VAL A 48 -4.09 -3.35 4.76
C VAL A 48 -3.06 -4.47 4.64
N GLU A 49 -3.36 -5.44 3.79
CA GLU A 49 -2.45 -6.55 3.49
C GLU A 49 -1.17 -6.07 2.79
N TRP A 50 -0.09 -6.84 2.93
CA TRP A 50 1.23 -6.45 2.40
C TRP A 50 1.24 -6.37 0.87
N GLN A 51 0.45 -7.20 0.18
CA GLN A 51 0.29 -7.16 -1.28
C GLN A 51 -0.34 -5.82 -1.71
N PHE A 52 -1.31 -5.33 -0.95
CA PHE A 52 -1.92 -4.02 -1.20
C PHE A 52 -0.89 -2.89 -1.01
N LEU A 53 -0.09 -2.95 0.06
CA LEU A 53 0.98 -1.97 0.30
C LEU A 53 1.98 -1.92 -0.87
N ILE A 54 2.37 -3.08 -1.41
CA ILE A 54 3.26 -3.13 -2.57
C ILE A 54 2.60 -2.47 -3.78
N ALA A 55 1.35 -2.82 -4.10
CA ALA A 55 0.62 -2.21 -5.21
C ALA A 55 0.48 -0.69 -5.04
N TYR A 56 0.22 -0.23 -3.82
CA TYR A 56 0.11 1.19 -3.47
C TYR A 56 1.45 1.94 -3.64
N VAL A 57 2.56 1.36 -3.18
CA VAL A 57 3.90 1.93 -3.38
C VAL A 57 4.26 1.99 -4.86
N VAL A 58 3.96 0.94 -5.63
CA VAL A 58 4.15 0.93 -7.08
C VAL A 58 3.35 2.05 -7.73
N LEU A 59 2.08 2.25 -7.35
CA LEU A 59 1.25 3.34 -7.85
C LEU A 59 1.85 4.72 -7.56
N ILE A 60 2.37 4.95 -6.35
CA ILE A 60 3.05 6.20 -5.97
C ILE A 60 4.30 6.43 -6.84
N ILE A 61 5.11 5.39 -7.08
CA ILE A 61 6.31 5.48 -7.92
C ILE A 61 5.92 5.83 -9.37
N PHE A 62 4.83 5.23 -9.88
CA PHE A 62 4.30 5.57 -11.20
C PHE A 62 3.80 7.02 -11.25
N GLU A 63 3.01 7.46 -10.27
CA GLU A 63 2.52 8.84 -10.18
C GLU A 63 3.69 9.83 -10.17
N TRP A 64 4.69 9.56 -9.34
CA TRP A 64 5.87 10.40 -9.21
C TRP A 64 6.67 10.48 -10.51
N SER A 65 7.03 9.32 -11.07
CA SER A 65 7.87 9.23 -12.27
C SER A 65 7.19 9.82 -13.50
N THR A 66 5.88 9.61 -13.65
CA THR A 66 5.08 10.21 -14.73
C THR A 66 4.94 11.72 -14.53
N GLY A 67 4.72 12.18 -13.29
CA GLY A 67 4.64 13.61 -12.96
C GLY A 67 5.94 14.37 -13.23
N ILE A 68 7.09 13.78 -12.91
CA ILE A 68 8.40 14.35 -13.26
C ILE A 68 8.53 14.50 -14.77
N LYS A 69 8.26 13.43 -15.54
CA LYS A 69 8.36 13.46 -17.00
C LYS A 69 7.39 14.47 -17.62
N ALA A 70 6.17 14.55 -17.10
CA ALA A 70 5.16 15.51 -17.54
C ALA A 70 5.61 16.96 -17.27
N SER A 71 6.20 17.23 -16.09
CA SER A 71 6.76 18.55 -15.75
C SER A 71 7.88 18.96 -16.70
N PHE A 72 8.78 18.04 -17.06
CA PHE A 72 9.83 18.31 -18.04
C PHE A 72 9.27 18.60 -19.43
N LYS A 73 8.27 17.84 -19.88
CA LYS A 73 7.62 18.05 -21.18
C LYS A 73 6.91 19.42 -21.27
N LYS A 74 6.38 19.92 -20.15
CA LYS A 74 5.78 21.27 -20.05
C LYS A 74 6.80 22.41 -19.98
N GLY A 75 8.11 22.11 -19.96
CA GLY A 75 9.17 23.13 -19.85
C GLY A 75 9.27 23.77 -18.47
N GLU A 76 8.61 23.21 -17.45
CA GLU A 76 8.64 23.75 -16.10
C GLU A 76 9.97 23.38 -15.43
N LYS A 77 10.70 24.38 -14.89
CA LYS A 77 11.92 24.13 -14.10
C LYS A 77 11.57 23.21 -12.92
N HIS A 78 12.49 22.30 -12.60
CA HIS A 78 12.30 21.36 -11.51
C HIS A 78 12.29 22.10 -10.17
N GLU A 79 11.10 22.47 -9.69
CA GLU A 79 10.94 23.12 -8.40
C GLU A 79 10.88 22.07 -7.29
N SER A 80 11.84 22.12 -6.36
CA SER A 80 11.84 21.33 -5.12
C SER A 80 10.50 21.42 -4.35
N ARG A 81 9.78 22.54 -4.49
CA ARG A 81 8.44 22.74 -3.92
C ARG A 81 7.40 21.73 -4.42
N LYS A 82 7.50 21.22 -5.65
CA LYS A 82 6.59 20.20 -6.18
C LYS A 82 6.77 18.85 -5.48
N LEU A 83 8.03 18.45 -5.25
CA LEU A 83 8.36 17.24 -4.49
C LEU A 83 7.88 17.34 -3.04
N GLY A 84 8.08 18.51 -2.40
CA GLY A 84 7.60 18.76 -1.05
C GLY A 84 6.08 18.63 -0.93
N ARG A 85 5.31 19.16 -1.90
CA ARG A 85 3.83 19.01 -1.92
C ARG A 85 3.40 17.56 -2.04
N MET A 86 4.08 16.76 -2.85
CA MET A 86 3.78 15.34 -3.00
C MET A 86 4.10 14.55 -1.73
N ALA A 87 5.29 14.76 -1.15
CA ALA A 87 5.70 14.11 0.09
C ALA A 87 4.74 14.45 1.25
N LEU A 88 4.31 15.70 1.36
CA LEU A 88 3.31 16.12 2.34
C LEU A 88 1.97 15.42 2.14
N LYS A 89 1.47 15.30 0.90
CA LYS A 89 0.22 14.56 0.61
C LYS A 89 0.32 13.11 1.06
N ILE A 90 1.41 12.42 0.67
CA ILE A 90 1.64 11.03 1.06
C ILE A 90 1.68 10.91 2.59
N PHE A 91 2.44 11.77 3.26
CA PHE A 91 2.54 11.77 4.72
C PHE A 91 1.19 11.95 5.40
N VAL A 92 0.38 12.92 4.94
CA VAL A 92 -0.97 13.17 5.45
C VAL A 92 -1.87 11.95 5.23
N TYR A 93 -1.84 11.33 4.04
CA TYR A 93 -2.61 10.11 3.76
C TYR A 93 -2.23 8.96 4.68
N LEU A 94 -0.93 8.75 4.91
CA LEU A 94 -0.43 7.70 5.80
C LEU A 94 -0.89 7.93 7.25
N ILE A 95 -0.87 9.17 7.74
CA ILE A 95 -1.38 9.51 9.08
C ILE A 95 -2.88 9.22 9.18
N ILE A 96 -3.68 9.69 8.23
CA ILE A 96 -5.13 9.51 8.25
C ILE A 96 -5.47 8.02 8.24
N LEU A 97 -4.82 7.23 7.39
CA LEU A 97 -5.02 5.78 7.34
C LEU A 97 -4.63 5.09 8.65
N ALA A 98 -3.50 5.47 9.26
CA ALA A 98 -3.08 4.92 10.55
C ALA A 98 -4.06 5.25 11.68
N MET A 99 -4.58 6.48 11.72
CA MET A 99 -5.60 6.90 12.68
C MET A 99 -6.90 6.12 12.50
N LEU A 100 -7.42 6.05 11.27
CA LEU A 100 -8.67 5.35 10.97
C LEU A 100 -8.56 3.84 11.24
N ASN A 101 -7.41 3.23 10.94
CA ASN A 101 -7.14 1.84 11.27
C ASN A 101 -7.08 1.63 12.80
N THR A 102 -6.50 2.57 13.54
CA THR A 102 -6.50 2.54 15.01
C THR A 102 -7.92 2.61 15.57
N PHE A 103 -8.76 3.53 15.06
CA PHE A 103 -10.16 3.62 15.47
C PHE A 103 -10.93 2.35 15.15
N ARG A 104 -10.81 1.83 13.93
CA ARG A 104 -11.45 0.57 13.53
C ARG A 104 -11.08 -0.59 14.46
N LYS A 105 -9.81 -0.72 14.86
CA LYS A 105 -9.32 -1.83 15.71
C LYS A 105 -9.74 -1.73 17.17
N HIS A 106 -9.90 -0.52 17.70
CA HIS A 106 -10.19 -0.28 19.11
C HIS A 106 -11.64 0.13 19.37
N THR A 107 -12.52 -0.04 18.38
CA THR A 107 -13.95 0.20 18.53
C THR A 107 -14.71 -1.08 18.25
N HIS A 108 -15.66 -1.40 19.13
CA HIS A 108 -16.51 -2.58 19.00
C HIS A 108 -17.93 -2.12 18.71
N PHE A 109 -18.43 -2.49 17.54
CA PHE A 109 -19.80 -2.26 17.12
C PHE A 109 -20.54 -3.59 17.03
N PRO A 110 -21.85 -3.63 17.34
CA PRO A 110 -22.64 -4.84 17.19
C PRO A 110 -22.75 -5.22 15.71
N ILE A 111 -22.69 -6.53 15.44
CA ILE A 111 -22.98 -7.10 14.14
C ILE A 111 -24.49 -7.36 14.08
N VAL A 112 -25.15 -6.86 13.04
CA VAL A 112 -26.60 -7.02 12.86
C VAL A 112 -26.82 -7.65 11.49
N PHE A 113 -27.46 -8.82 11.44
CA PHE A 113 -27.69 -9.60 10.21
C PHE A 113 -26.41 -9.83 9.37
N ASP A 114 -25.31 -10.23 10.01
CA ASP A 114 -23.98 -10.41 9.38
C ASP A 114 -23.37 -9.16 8.72
N PHE A 115 -24.01 -7.99 8.87
CA PHE A 115 -23.42 -6.71 8.50
C PHE A 115 -22.68 -6.10 9.68
N GLU A 116 -21.39 -5.87 9.50
CA GLU A 116 -20.58 -5.09 10.44
C GLU A 116 -20.97 -3.60 10.29
N ILE A 117 -21.82 -3.10 11.20
CA ILE A 117 -22.21 -1.69 11.30
C ILE A 117 -21.10 -0.92 12.04
N ASN A 118 -19.86 -1.07 11.60
CA ASN A 118 -18.73 -0.34 12.13
C ASN A 118 -18.46 0.88 11.23
N PRO A 119 -18.89 2.09 11.62
CA PRO A 119 -18.72 3.28 10.79
C PRO A 119 -17.24 3.59 10.52
N PHE A 120 -16.33 3.23 11.43
CA PHE A 120 -14.90 3.43 11.21
C PHE A 120 -14.31 2.45 10.21
N ASN A 121 -14.83 1.22 10.14
CA ASN A 121 -14.45 0.28 9.09
C ASN A 121 -14.86 0.82 7.71
N TRP A 122 -16.09 1.31 7.59
CA TRP A 122 -16.58 1.88 6.33
C TRP A 122 -15.83 3.15 5.95
N LEU A 123 -15.59 4.04 6.92
CA LEU A 123 -14.83 5.26 6.72
C LEU A 123 -13.38 4.97 6.28
N PHE A 124 -12.73 3.99 6.92
CA PHE A 124 -11.39 3.54 6.54
C PHE A 124 -11.32 3.12 5.07
N TRP A 125 -12.20 2.20 4.65
CA TRP A 125 -12.21 1.72 3.26
C TRP A 125 -12.60 2.82 2.26
N THR A 126 -13.53 3.70 2.63
CA THR A 126 -13.93 4.82 1.78
C THR A 126 -12.77 5.79 1.56
N VAL A 127 -12.10 6.21 2.63
CA VAL A 127 -10.95 7.12 2.55
C VAL A 127 -9.81 6.47 1.76
N LEU A 128 -9.53 5.18 2.00
CA LEU A 128 -8.53 4.43 1.25
C LEU A 128 -8.85 4.43 -0.26
N LEU A 129 -10.09 4.14 -0.63
CA LEU A 129 -10.54 4.16 -2.03
C LEU A 129 -10.41 5.54 -2.65
N VAL A 130 -10.77 6.61 -1.93
CA VAL A 130 -10.63 7.99 -2.40
C VAL A 130 -9.16 8.35 -2.64
N ILE A 131 -8.24 7.95 -1.75
CA ILE A 131 -6.79 8.17 -1.92
C ILE A 131 -6.28 7.43 -3.16
N VAL A 132 -6.62 6.15 -3.31
CA VAL A 132 -6.21 5.33 -4.47
C VAL A 132 -6.77 5.93 -5.76
N TRP A 133 -8.05 6.32 -5.75
CA TRP A 133 -8.70 6.96 -6.89
C TRP A 133 -8.00 8.26 -7.27
N GLN A 134 -7.67 9.11 -6.28
CA GLN A 134 -6.97 10.36 -6.51
C GLN A 134 -5.58 10.14 -7.13
N LEU A 135 -4.80 9.17 -6.64
CA LEU A 135 -3.50 8.82 -7.22
C LEU A 135 -3.65 8.30 -8.66
N PHE A 136 -4.66 7.45 -8.90
CA PHE A 136 -4.95 6.93 -10.23
C PHE A 136 -5.29 8.04 -11.23
N VAL A 137 -6.16 8.98 -10.85
CA VAL A 137 -6.49 10.15 -11.69
C VAL A 137 -5.24 11.00 -11.95
N SER A 138 -4.40 11.26 -10.94
CA SER A 138 -3.13 11.99 -11.11
C SER A 138 -2.21 11.32 -12.14
N VAL A 139 -2.10 9.99 -12.10
CA VAL A 139 -1.33 9.22 -13.09
C VAL A 139 -1.90 9.42 -14.49
N LEU A 140 -3.22 9.34 -14.67
CA LEU A 140 -3.84 9.57 -15.98
C LEU A 140 -3.57 10.98 -16.49
N GLU A 141 -3.70 12.01 -15.65
CA GLU A 141 -3.41 13.40 -16.02
C GLU A 141 -1.95 13.55 -16.49
N ASN A 142 -1.00 12.96 -15.77
CA ASN A 142 0.41 12.97 -16.15
C ASN A 142 0.64 12.25 -17.49
N LEU A 143 -0.05 11.13 -17.74
CA LEU A 143 0.03 10.39 -19.00
C LEU A 143 -0.59 11.14 -20.18
N ASP A 144 -1.68 11.87 -19.96
CA ASP A 144 -2.30 12.72 -20.98
C ASP A 144 -1.34 13.82 -21.44
N VAL A 145 -0.67 14.50 -20.49
CA VAL A 145 0.40 15.45 -20.78
C VAL A 145 1.52 14.81 -21.60
N LEU A 146 1.90 13.57 -21.27
CA LEU A 146 2.92 12.82 -22.00
C LEU A 146 2.48 12.41 -23.41
N GLY A 147 1.20 12.53 -23.76
CA GLY A 147 0.66 12.30 -25.11
C GLY A 147 0.08 10.90 -25.30
N TYR A 148 -0.25 10.19 -24.22
CA TYR A 148 -0.87 8.87 -24.32
C TYR A 148 -2.38 8.99 -24.63
N PRO A 149 -2.86 8.54 -25.81
CA PRO A 149 -4.23 8.78 -26.25
C PRO A 149 -5.28 8.04 -25.42
N PHE A 150 -4.91 6.95 -24.75
CA PHE A 150 -5.80 6.23 -23.84
C PHE A 150 -6.10 7.03 -22.57
N ALA A 151 -5.13 7.82 -22.08
CA ALA A 151 -5.29 8.62 -20.87
C ALA A 151 -6.30 9.75 -21.11
N ALA A 152 -6.20 10.45 -22.24
CA ALA A 152 -7.17 11.45 -22.68
C ALA A 152 -8.60 10.90 -22.73
N LYS A 153 -8.78 9.70 -23.29
CA LYS A 153 -10.09 9.03 -23.38
C LYS A 153 -10.60 8.62 -21.99
N ALA A 154 -9.75 8.05 -21.15
CA ALA A 154 -10.11 7.65 -19.79
C ALA A 154 -10.53 8.86 -18.94
N ILE A 155 -9.76 9.95 -18.96
CA ILE A 155 -10.11 11.20 -18.26
C ILE A 155 -11.44 11.75 -18.76
N LYS A 156 -11.70 11.77 -20.07
CA LYS A 156 -12.99 12.23 -20.60
C LYS A 156 -14.17 11.38 -20.10
N ILE A 157 -14.00 10.06 -20.00
CA ILE A 157 -15.03 9.16 -19.47
C ILE A 157 -15.26 9.42 -17.98
N ILE A 158 -14.17 9.54 -17.22
CA ILE A 158 -14.21 9.87 -15.79
C ILE A 158 -14.93 11.20 -15.61
N ASN A 159 -14.50 12.26 -16.31
CA ASN A 159 -15.07 13.58 -16.17
C ASN A 159 -16.55 13.62 -16.57
N LYS A 160 -16.94 12.94 -17.65
CA LYS A 160 -18.35 12.86 -18.09
C LYS A 160 -19.24 12.11 -17.08
N LYS A 161 -18.69 11.15 -16.32
CA LYS A 161 -19.47 10.34 -15.37
C LYS A 161 -19.43 10.91 -13.96
N PHE A 162 -18.37 11.66 -13.62
CA PHE A 162 -18.16 12.23 -12.29
C PHE A 162 -18.67 13.68 -12.22
N TYR A 163 -18.29 14.57 -13.15
CA TYR A 163 -18.71 15.98 -13.11
C TYR A 163 -20.15 16.21 -13.58
N LYS A 164 -20.65 15.40 -14.52
CA LYS A 164 -22.06 15.49 -14.95
C LYS A 164 -23.06 15.08 -13.85
N ASN A 165 -22.59 14.41 -12.81
CA ASN A 165 -23.40 14.01 -11.66
C ASN A 165 -23.15 14.92 -10.44
N LEU A 166 -22.26 15.91 -10.54
CA LEU A 166 -21.89 16.78 -9.42
C LEU A 166 -22.28 18.25 -9.61
N ASP A 167 -22.78 18.68 -10.77
CA ASP A 167 -23.27 20.06 -11.05
C ASP A 167 -22.52 21.16 -10.28
N ILE A 168 -21.19 21.15 -10.37
CA ILE A 168 -20.35 22.26 -9.90
C ILE A 168 -19.98 23.05 -11.15
N GLU A 169 -20.85 23.99 -11.52
CA GLU A 169 -20.49 25.17 -12.34
C GLU A 169 -19.86 26.25 -11.45
#